data_AF-A0A183C5A9-F1
#
_entry.id   AF-A0A183C5A9-F1
#
_cell.length_a   1.000
_cell.length_b   1.000
_cell.length_c   1.000
_cell.angle_alpha   90.00
_cell.angle_beta   90.00
_cell.angle_gamma   90.00
#
_symmetry.space_group_name_H-M   'P 1'
#
loop_
_entity.id
_entity.type
_entity.pdbx_description
1 polymer ?
#
loop_
_entity_poly.entity_id
_entity_poly.type
_entity_poly.pdbx_seq_one_letter_code
_entity_poly.pdbx_strand_id
1 'polypeptide(L)'
;MSLVFLSIALLPLFPLLLIVAVSRIYFRQKRVFGTFAFFHPYCDAGGGGERVLWLAINAIHKKFGKHNSQLQFVIYTGDVDRTPEQIIEKVRVRFGVSVPSDRLRFVFLRLRWLLEAHNYPRFTLLGQMFAGLALGVEAL
;
A
#
# COMPACT_ATOMS: atom_id res chain seq x y z
N MET A 1 -46.98 -17.37 2.18
CA MET A 1 -46.42 -16.00 2.34
C MET A 1 -44.94 -16.03 2.70
N SER A 2 -44.49 -16.85 3.65
CA SER A 2 -43.09 -16.98 4.08
C SER A 2 -42.05 -17.26 2.98
N LEU A 3 -42.35 -18.11 1.98
CA LEU A 3 -41.42 -18.43 0.89
C LEU A 3 -41.16 -17.26 -0.08
N VAL A 4 -42.16 -16.40 -0.30
CA VAL A 4 -42.05 -15.22 -1.18
C VAL A 4 -41.21 -14.12 -0.52
N PHE A 5 -41.36 -13.94 0.81
CA PHE A 5 -40.50 -13.01 1.55
C PHE A 5 -39.04 -13.48 1.58
N LEU A 6 -38.81 -14.79 1.68
CA LEU A 6 -37.46 -15.36 1.66
C LEU A 6 -36.79 -15.18 0.28
N SER A 7 -37.52 -15.38 -0.82
CA SER A 7 -36.96 -15.22 -2.17
C SER A 7 -36.64 -13.76 -2.51
N ILE A 8 -37.47 -12.81 -2.08
CA ILE A 8 -37.22 -11.37 -2.25
C ILE A 8 -35.98 -10.94 -1.43
N ALA A 9 -35.80 -11.47 -0.22
CA ALA A 9 -34.64 -11.17 0.63
C ALA A 9 -33.32 -11.74 0.08
N LEU A 10 -33.36 -12.84 -0.67
CA LEU A 10 -32.19 -13.49 -1.27
C LEU A 10 -31.83 -12.94 -2.66
N LEU A 11 -32.73 -12.22 -3.32
CA LEU A 11 -32.52 -11.63 -4.63
C LEU A 11 -31.27 -10.71 -4.72
N PRO A 12 -30.95 -9.84 -3.74
CA PRO A 12 -29.74 -8.99 -3.80
C PRO A 12 -28.43 -9.74 -3.51
N LEU A 13 -28.49 -10.95 -2.93
CA LEU A 13 -27.29 -11.75 -2.67
C LEU A 13 -26.66 -12.27 -3.95
N PHE A 14 -27.46 -12.60 -4.98
CA PHE A 14 -26.95 -13.11 -6.25
C PHE A 14 -26.06 -12.09 -7.02
N PRO A 15 -26.49 -10.84 -7.29
CA PRO A 15 -25.65 -9.85 -7.94
C PRO A 15 -24.43 -9.48 -7.08
N LEU A 16 -24.57 -9.45 -5.75
CA LEU A 16 -23.44 -9.23 -4.85
C LEU A 16 -22.40 -10.35 -4.97
N LEU A 17 -22.82 -11.61 -4.96
CA LEU A 17 -21.93 -12.77 -5.14
C LEU A 17 -21.29 -12.77 -6.53
N LEU A 18 -22.02 -12.39 -7.58
CA LEU A 18 -21.48 -12.26 -8.93
C LEU A 18 -20.42 -11.16 -9.00
N ILE A 19 -20.69 -9.98 -8.43
CA ILE A 19 -19.71 -8.88 -8.35
C ILE A 19 -18.47 -9.35 -7.60
N VAL A 20 -18.61 -10.00 -6.44
CA VAL A 20 -17.48 -10.52 -5.67
C VAL A 20 -16.70 -11.56 -6.48
N ALA A 21 -17.37 -12.46 -7.20
CA ALA A 21 -16.72 -13.47 -8.04
C ALA A 21 -15.94 -12.83 -9.20
N VAL A 22 -16.56 -11.88 -9.92
CA VAL A 22 -15.93 -11.16 -11.03
C VAL A 22 -14.77 -10.30 -10.52
N SER A 23 -14.95 -9.56 -9.41
CA SER A 23 -13.88 -8.80 -8.77
C SER A 23 -12.73 -9.71 -8.33
N ARG A 24 -13.00 -10.89 -7.76
CA ARG A 24 -11.94 -11.86 -7.41
C ARG A 24 -11.17 -12.38 -8.62
N ILE A 25 -11.83 -12.53 -9.76
CA ILE A 25 -11.20 -12.96 -11.01
C ILE A 25 -10.39 -11.81 -11.61
N TYR A 26 -10.94 -10.60 -11.64
CA TYR A 26 -10.30 -9.39 -12.17
C TYR A 26 -9.07 -8.99 -11.35
N PHE A 27 -9.24 -8.89 -10.02
CA PHE A 27 -8.16 -8.59 -9.07
C PHE A 27 -7.30 -9.81 -8.73
N ARG A 28 -7.40 -10.91 -9.50
CA ARG A 28 -6.55 -12.08 -9.31
C ARG A 28 -5.14 -11.78 -9.80
N GLN A 29 -4.38 -11.05 -8.99
CA GLN A 29 -2.99 -10.76 -9.30
C GLN A 29 -2.15 -12.04 -9.22
N LYS A 30 -1.34 -12.27 -10.25
CA LYS A 30 -0.29 -13.30 -10.18
C LYS A 30 0.72 -12.86 -9.14
N ARG A 31 1.01 -13.72 -8.16
CA ARG A 31 2.12 -13.48 -7.24
C ARG A 31 3.42 -13.44 -8.03
N VAL A 32 4.14 -12.33 -7.93
CA VAL A 32 5.51 -12.22 -8.40
C VAL A 32 6.43 -12.72 -7.30
N PHE A 33 7.09 -13.86 -7.54
CA PHE A 33 8.02 -14.42 -6.57
C PHE A 33 9.21 -13.47 -6.35
N GLY A 34 9.73 -13.46 -5.12
CA GLY A 34 10.88 -12.63 -4.77
C GLY A 34 10.58 -11.13 -4.58
N THR A 35 9.34 -10.66 -4.75
CA THR A 35 9.02 -9.24 -4.59
C THR A 35 8.24 -8.98 -3.31
N PHE A 36 8.69 -8.01 -2.51
CA PHE A 36 7.97 -7.48 -1.35
C PHE A 36 7.50 -6.06 -1.64
N ALA A 37 6.18 -5.86 -1.66
CA ALA A 37 5.58 -4.54 -1.85
C ALA A 37 5.11 -3.97 -0.50
N PHE A 38 5.43 -2.71 -0.26
CA PHE A 38 5.00 -1.93 0.89
C PHE A 38 4.18 -0.74 0.42
N PHE A 39 2.95 -0.62 0.91
CA PHE A 39 2.12 0.55 0.70
C PHE A 39 2.35 1.52 1.87
N HIS A 40 3.12 2.58 1.63
CA HIS A 40 3.48 3.56 2.66
C HIS A 40 3.53 4.98 2.07
N PRO A 41 2.37 5.67 1.96
CA PRO A 41 2.25 6.99 1.32
C PRO A 41 3.14 8.10 1.90
N TYR A 42 3.63 7.94 3.14
CA TYR A 42 4.44 8.91 3.88
C TYR A 42 5.82 8.35 4.27
N CYS A 43 6.52 7.64 3.37
CA CYS A 43 7.75 6.93 3.74
C CYS A 43 8.93 7.86 4.08
N ASP A 44 8.87 9.14 3.66
CA ASP A 44 9.86 10.18 3.97
C ASP A 44 9.51 11.01 5.22
N ALA A 45 8.36 10.83 5.89
CA ALA A 45 7.93 11.72 6.98
C ALA A 45 8.85 11.71 8.23
N GLY A 46 9.58 10.61 8.46
CA GLY A 46 10.63 10.54 9.50
C GLY A 46 10.13 10.26 10.93
N GLY A 47 8.92 9.72 11.07
CA GLY A 47 8.32 9.30 12.33
C GLY A 47 8.62 7.85 12.73
N GLY A 48 7.85 7.35 13.69
CA GLY A 48 8.05 6.00 14.25
C GLY A 48 7.62 4.87 13.31
N GLY A 49 6.50 5.05 12.58
CA GLY A 49 5.99 4.04 11.64
C GLY A 49 6.95 3.83 10.47
N GLU A 50 7.55 4.91 9.98
CA GLU A 50 8.56 4.89 8.93
C GLU A 50 9.80 4.12 9.39
N ARG A 51 10.25 4.33 10.63
CA ARG A 51 11.36 3.56 11.20
C ARG A 51 11.08 2.06 11.18
N VAL A 52 9.85 1.65 11.49
CA VAL A 52 9.43 0.24 11.44
C VAL A 52 9.49 -0.29 10.01
N LEU A 53 8.98 0.46 9.02
CA LEU A 53 9.08 0.12 7.59
C LEU A 53 10.54 -0.14 7.19
N TRP A 54 11.42 0.82 7.44
CA TRP A 54 12.81 0.75 6.99
C TRP A 54 13.61 -0.34 7.70
N LEU A 55 13.34 -0.58 8.98
CA LEU A 55 13.90 -1.72 9.71
C LEU A 55 13.40 -3.06 9.16
N ALA A 56 12.13 -3.16 8.78
CA ALA A 56 11.57 -4.37 8.20
C ALA A 56 12.24 -4.70 6.86
N ILE A 57 12.40 -3.71 5.97
CA ILE A 57 13.11 -3.89 4.69
C ILE A 57 14.55 -4.35 4.92
N ASN A 58 15.28 -3.69 5.82
CA ASN A 58 16.65 -4.06 6.16
C ASN A 58 16.74 -5.49 6.73
N ALA A 59 15.82 -5.88 7.61
CA ALA A 59 15.78 -7.21 8.20
C ALA A 59 15.52 -8.30 7.15
N ILE A 60 14.55 -8.09 6.26
CA ILE A 60 14.24 -9.01 5.16
C ILE A 60 15.45 -9.13 4.23
N HIS A 61 16.07 -8.01 3.86
CA HIS A 61 17.25 -8.01 3.01
C HIS A 61 18.42 -8.75 3.65
N LYS A 62 18.72 -8.52 4.93
CA LYS A 62 19.79 -9.23 5.65
C LYS A 62 19.55 -10.74 5.70
N LYS A 63 18.30 -11.15 5.92
CA LYS A 63 17.93 -12.56 6.06
C LYS A 63 17.92 -13.33 4.73
N PHE A 64 17.41 -12.71 3.66
CA PHE A 64 17.16 -13.42 2.39
C PHE A 64 17.98 -12.89 1.20
N GLY A 65 18.49 -11.66 1.26
CA GLY A 65 19.13 -10.97 0.13
C GLY A 65 20.45 -11.58 -0.34
N LYS A 66 21.18 -12.28 0.55
CA LYS A 66 22.42 -12.99 0.21
C LYS A 66 22.19 -14.23 -0.65
N HIS A 67 21.05 -14.92 -0.46
CA HIS A 67 20.76 -16.20 -1.13
C HIS A 67 19.76 -16.06 -2.26
N ASN A 68 19.04 -14.93 -2.33
CA ASN A 68 18.03 -14.68 -3.34
C ASN A 68 18.38 -13.42 -4.14
N SER A 69 18.93 -13.62 -5.34
CA SER A 69 19.22 -12.54 -6.30
C SER A 69 17.96 -11.93 -6.91
N GLN A 70 16.82 -12.62 -6.85
CA GLN A 70 15.52 -12.12 -7.33
C GLN A 70 14.78 -11.29 -6.28
N LEU A 71 15.34 -11.10 -5.09
CA LEU A 71 14.71 -10.31 -4.03
C LEU A 71 14.62 -8.83 -4.44
N GLN A 72 13.40 -8.31 -4.54
CA GLN A 72 13.09 -6.92 -4.89
C GLN A 72 12.13 -6.32 -3.87
N PHE A 73 12.28 -5.02 -3.62
CA PHE A 73 11.42 -4.24 -2.73
C PHE A 73 10.74 -3.14 -3.53
N VAL A 74 9.42 -3.02 -3.39
CA VAL A 74 8.63 -1.97 -4.02
C VAL A 74 7.97 -1.15 -2.92
N ILE A 75 8.18 0.17 -2.90
CA ILE A 75 7.49 1.08 -1.99
C ILE A 75 6.55 1.96 -2.80
N TYR A 76 5.26 1.87 -2.53
CA TYR A 76 4.27 2.82 -3.01
C TYR A 76 4.23 3.99 -2.04
N THR A 77 4.66 5.16 -2.48
CA THR A 77 4.78 6.38 -1.66
C THR A 77 4.17 7.56 -2.37
N GLY A 78 3.63 8.54 -1.63
CA GLY A 78 3.19 9.80 -2.20
C GLY A 78 4.18 10.96 -2.06
N ASP A 79 5.42 10.68 -1.64
CA ASP A 79 6.53 11.64 -1.54
C ASP A 79 7.07 12.05 -2.93
N VAL A 80 6.18 12.53 -3.81
CA VAL A 80 6.46 12.84 -5.23
C VAL A 80 7.50 13.96 -5.42
N ASP A 81 7.73 14.76 -4.39
CA ASP A 81 8.69 15.86 -4.34
C ASP A 81 10.11 15.40 -3.97
N ARG A 82 10.32 14.10 -3.75
CA ARG A 82 11.58 13.51 -3.31
C ARG A 82 12.14 12.51 -4.30
N THR A 83 13.46 12.53 -4.47
CA THR A 83 14.13 11.48 -5.25
C THR A 83 14.39 10.25 -4.37
N PRO A 84 14.45 9.03 -4.94
CA PRO A 84 14.81 7.82 -4.20
C PRO A 84 16.08 7.96 -3.35
N GLU A 85 17.10 8.63 -3.89
CA GLU A 85 18.39 8.84 -3.23
C GLU A 85 18.23 9.73 -2.00
N GLN A 86 17.43 10.79 -2.10
CA GLN A 86 17.13 11.68 -0.98
C GLN A 86 16.41 10.94 0.15
N ILE A 87 15.43 10.09 -0.19
CA ILE A 87 14.70 9.29 0.79
C ILE A 87 15.66 8.32 1.50
N ILE A 88 16.46 7.57 0.74
CA ILE A 88 17.41 6.60 1.30
C ILE A 88 18.44 7.29 2.20
N GLU A 89 18.96 8.44 1.76
CA GLU A 89 19.91 9.23 2.53
C GLU A 89 19.28 9.73 3.84
N LYS A 90 18.04 10.22 3.80
CA LYS A 90 17.30 10.62 5.00
C LYS A 90 17.11 9.46 5.95
N VAL A 91 16.79 8.27 5.46
CA VAL A 91 16.66 7.05 6.27
C VAL A 91 17.97 6.70 6.97
N ARG A 92 19.09 6.80 6.24
CA ARG A 92 20.43 6.56 6.78
C ARG A 92 20.75 7.56 7.90
N VAL A 93 20.55 8.85 7.65
CA VAL A 93 20.86 9.93 8.62
C VAL A 93 19.91 9.90 9.83
N ARG A 94 18.61 9.72 9.59
CA ARG A 94 17.57 9.80 10.63
C ARG A 94 17.48 8.55 11.49
N PHE A 95 17.60 7.37 10.88
CA PHE A 95 17.36 6.10 11.56
C PHE A 95 18.62 5.23 11.69
N GLY A 96 19.74 5.58 11.04
CA GLY A 96 20.95 4.76 11.05
C GLY A 96 20.78 3.44 10.30
N VAL A 97 19.81 3.35 9.38
CA VAL A 97 19.49 2.12 8.66
C VAL A 97 20.04 2.20 7.23
N SER A 98 20.89 1.23 6.88
CA SER A 98 21.34 1.04 5.49
C SER A 98 20.40 0.08 4.77
N VAL A 99 19.91 0.48 3.59
CA VAL A 99 19.02 -0.32 2.73
C VAL A 99 19.63 -0.52 1.34
N PRO A 100 19.32 -1.62 0.64
CA PRO A 100 19.88 -1.90 -0.69
C PRO A 100 19.22 -1.04 -1.76
N SER A 101 19.86 0.06 -2.16
CA SER A 101 19.35 0.96 -3.19
C SER A 101 19.14 0.29 -4.55
N ASP A 102 19.95 -0.73 -4.88
CA ASP A 102 19.90 -1.50 -6.13
C ASP A 102 18.66 -2.40 -6.27
N ARG A 103 18.01 -2.73 -5.15
CA ARG A 103 16.84 -3.62 -5.09
C ARG A 103 15.57 -2.91 -4.68
N LEU A 104 15.63 -1.58 -4.53
CA LEU A 104 14.53 -0.77 -4.04
C LEU A 104 13.93 0.04 -5.18
N ARG A 105 12.65 -0.19 -5.44
CA ARG A 105 11.87 0.56 -6.44
C ARG A 105 10.82 1.41 -5.73
N PHE A 106 10.73 2.67 -6.10
CA PHE A 106 9.67 3.56 -5.63
C PHE A 106 8.60 3.71 -6.71
N VAL A 107 7.34 3.66 -6.30
CA VAL A 107 6.17 3.98 -7.12
C VAL A 107 5.50 5.18 -6.48
N PHE A 108 5.49 6.30 -7.21
CA PHE A 108 5.02 7.59 -6.73
C PHE A 108 3.53 7.78 -6.99
N LEU A 109 2.75 7.85 -5.91
CA LEU A 109 1.31 8.07 -5.88
C LEU A 109 1.00 9.57 -5.87
N ARG A 110 0.15 10.03 -6.77
CA ARG A 110 -0.24 11.43 -6.93
C ARG A 110 -1.37 11.81 -6.00
N LEU A 111 -2.24 10.87 -5.63
CA LEU A 111 -3.44 11.18 -4.86
C LEU A 111 -3.20 11.36 -3.36
N ARG A 112 -1.94 11.26 -2.88
CA ARG A 112 -1.60 11.42 -1.44
C ARG A 112 -2.24 12.63 -0.79
N TRP A 113 -2.35 13.75 -1.51
CA TRP A 113 -2.96 14.96 -0.98
C TRP A 113 -4.38 14.71 -0.41
N LEU A 114 -5.14 13.74 -0.93
CA LEU A 114 -6.44 13.35 -0.38
C LEU A 114 -6.36 12.84 1.06
N LEU A 115 -5.21 12.33 1.52
CA LEU A 115 -5.05 11.86 2.90
C LEU A 115 -4.83 13.01 3.90
N GLU A 116 -4.61 14.25 3.44
CA GLU A 116 -4.30 15.37 4.32
C GLU A 116 -5.50 15.82 5.14
N ALA A 117 -5.31 15.93 6.46
CA ALA A 117 -6.38 16.26 7.40
C ALA A 117 -7.05 17.61 7.13
N HIS A 118 -6.31 18.58 6.58
CA HIS A 118 -6.85 19.92 6.27
C HIS A 118 -7.93 19.91 5.18
N ASN A 119 -8.01 18.86 4.37
CA ASN A 119 -9.07 18.70 3.36
C ASN A 119 -10.43 18.33 3.97
N TYR A 120 -10.46 17.95 5.25
CA TYR A 120 -11.66 17.47 5.94
C TYR A 120 -11.91 18.27 7.22
N PRO A 121 -12.64 19.41 7.13
CA PRO A 121 -13.00 20.22 8.30
C PRO A 121 -13.86 19.48 9.33
N ARG A 122 -14.56 18.41 8.91
CA ARG A 122 -15.39 17.54 9.74
C ARG A 122 -15.21 16.10 9.28
N PHE A 123 -15.39 15.14 10.19
CA PHE A 123 -15.31 13.69 9.90
C PHE A 123 -13.99 13.26 9.23
N THR A 124 -12.86 13.84 9.65
CA THR A 124 -11.54 13.63 9.03
C THR A 124 -11.19 12.15 8.86
N LEU A 125 -11.43 11.32 9.87
CA LEU A 125 -11.15 9.87 9.79
C LEU A 125 -11.98 9.17 8.72
N LEU A 126 -13.25 9.53 8.56
CA LEU A 126 -14.12 8.95 7.52
C LEU A 126 -13.69 9.42 6.12
N GLY A 127 -13.35 10.71 5.98
CA GLY A 127 -12.78 11.25 4.74
C GLY A 127 -11.50 10.54 4.33
N GLN A 128 -10.56 10.40 5.28
CA GLN A 128 -9.29 9.69 5.09
C GLN A 128 -9.49 8.21 4.78
N MET A 129 -10.51 7.56 5.32
CA MET A 129 -10.86 6.18 4.94
C MET A 129 -11.19 6.07 3.44
N PHE A 130 -12.04 6.96 2.92
CA PHE A 130 -12.36 6.98 1.48
C PHE A 130 -11.17 7.41 0.62
N ALA A 131 -10.37 8.36 1.07
CA ALA A 131 -9.12 8.72 0.41
C ALA A 131 -8.16 7.53 0.32
N GLY A 132 -8.04 6.74 1.39
CA GLY A 132 -7.26 5.50 1.40
C GLY A 132 -7.71 4.51 0.34
N LEU A 133 -9.02 4.39 0.09
CA LEU A 133 -9.55 3.58 -1.00
C LEU A 133 -9.14 4.14 -2.37
N ALA A 134 -9.23 5.46 -2.57
CA ALA A 134 -8.83 6.10 -3.82
C ALA A 134 -7.33 5.91 -4.12
N LEU A 135 -6.45 6.08 -3.13
CA LEU A 135 -5.03 5.77 -3.28
C LEU A 135 -4.77 4.28 -3.50
N GLY A 136 -5.55 3.41 -2.85
CA GLY A 136 -5.45 1.96 -3.06
C GLY A 136 -5.77 1.58 -4.51
N VAL A 137 -6.75 2.25 -5.12
CA VAL A 137 -7.06 2.09 -6.55
C VAL A 137 -5.94 2.64 -7.43
N GLU A 138 -5.30 3.75 -7.06
CA GLU A 138 -4.13 4.27 -7.78
C GLU A 138 -2.93 3.31 -7.75
N ALA A 139 -2.78 2.53 -6.67
CA ALA A 139 -1.69 1.60 -6.49
C ALA A 139 -1.91 0.21 -7.15
N LEU A 140 -3.11 -0.05 -7.68
CA LEU A 140 -3.49 -1.32 -8.34
C LEU A 140 -3.21 -1.29 -9.83
#